data_AF-A0AB73INR3-F1
#
_entry.id   AF-A0AB73INR3-F1
#
_cell.length_a   1.000
_cell.length_b   1.000
_cell.length_c   1.000
_cell.angle_alpha   90.00
_cell.angle_beta   90.00
_cell.angle_gamma   90.00
#
_symmetry.space_group_name_H-M   'P 1'
#
loop_
_entity.id
_entity.type
_entity.pdbx_description
1 polymer ?
#
loop_
_entity_poly.entity_id
_entity_poly.type
_entity_poly.pdbx_seq_one_letter_code
_entity_poly.pdbx_strand_id
1 'polypeptide(L)'
;MLAVSALLFLLLPTVSHAEAGELGGVAVFAVTVCSLIWVTLTLLVFLLFRRRLPILKRIGLSALFLFLPVLLLGGEFLKEYAFGEYTSTRTEVTTKSSDVLGVTFPPGSHAEYEQTGGFFSWGANRTLHAIHSPRPVMLGNVSINAMIYIPENCCGQVRVEVSENVNINGWSCGDATFDLTPAGPALRSCFLTAPRRWRGQQYLAGAFVDFSSAMAGTGQAASDPLRSAWR
;
A
#
# COMPACT_ATOMS: atom_id res chain seq x y z
N MET A 1 -0.95 -23.59 27.43
CA MET A 1 -0.91 -22.12 27.35
C MET A 1 -1.33 -21.59 25.97
N LEU A 2 -1.12 -22.32 24.87
CA LEU A 2 -1.63 -21.96 23.52
C LEU A 2 -3.16 -21.82 23.43
N ALA A 3 -3.93 -22.60 24.21
CA ALA A 3 -5.40 -22.56 24.17
C ALA A 3 -6.00 -21.27 24.74
N VAL A 4 -5.36 -20.62 25.70
CA VAL A 4 -5.86 -19.37 26.32
C VAL A 4 -5.55 -18.17 25.42
N SER A 5 -4.39 -18.16 24.77
CA SER A 5 -4.04 -17.17 23.77
C SER A 5 -4.91 -17.29 22.52
N ALA A 6 -5.21 -18.51 22.05
CA ALA A 6 -6.13 -18.73 20.94
C ALA A 6 -7.57 -18.27 21.26
N LEU A 7 -8.02 -18.44 22.51
CA LEU A 7 -9.34 -17.97 22.94
C LEU A 7 -9.44 -16.43 22.96
N LEU A 8 -8.37 -15.74 23.34
CA LEU A 8 -8.29 -14.27 23.32
C LEU A 8 -8.26 -13.70 21.89
N PHE A 9 -7.60 -14.40 20.95
CA PHE A 9 -7.63 -14.01 19.52
C PHE A 9 -8.97 -14.32 18.84
N LEU A 10 -9.70 -15.36 19.28
CA LEU A 10 -11.07 -15.64 18.81
C LEU A 10 -12.12 -14.65 19.34
N LEU A 11 -11.80 -13.91 20.40
CA LEU A 11 -12.66 -12.87 21.01
C LEU A 11 -12.42 -11.46 20.46
N LEU A 12 -11.50 -11.30 19.50
CA LEU A 12 -11.36 -10.10 18.68
C LEU A 12 -11.99 -10.41 17.32
N PRO A 13 -13.33 -10.40 17.18
CA PRO A 13 -13.90 -10.39 15.86
C PRO A 13 -13.42 -9.11 15.19
N THR A 14 -13.11 -9.19 13.91
CA THR A 14 -13.01 -8.06 12.99
C THR A 14 -14.36 -7.35 12.98
N VAL A 15 -14.63 -6.51 13.99
CA VAL A 15 -15.92 -5.86 14.16
C VAL A 15 -16.00 -4.69 13.19
N SER A 16 -16.83 -4.87 12.17
CA SER A 16 -17.35 -3.78 11.35
C SER A 16 -17.97 -2.72 12.27
N HIS A 17 -17.64 -1.44 12.04
CA HIS A 17 -18.01 -0.30 12.88
C HIS A 17 -19.52 -0.12 13.17
N ALA A 18 -20.41 -0.91 12.55
CA ALA A 18 -21.86 -0.77 12.66
C ALA A 18 -22.51 -1.50 13.86
N GLU A 19 -21.83 -2.43 14.54
CA GLU A 19 -22.40 -3.24 15.66
C GLU A 19 -21.70 -3.00 17.02
N ALA A 20 -21.00 -1.88 17.18
CA ALA A 20 -20.18 -1.59 18.36
C ALA A 20 -20.97 -1.44 19.69
N GLY A 21 -22.31 -1.35 19.64
CA GLY A 21 -23.14 -1.18 20.84
C GLY A 21 -23.41 -2.46 21.63
N GLU A 22 -23.55 -3.60 20.96
CA GLU A 22 -24.00 -4.86 21.58
C GLU A 22 -22.82 -5.78 21.97
N LEU A 23 -21.72 -5.72 21.22
CA LEU A 23 -20.48 -6.47 21.52
C LEU A 23 -19.70 -5.93 22.73
N GLY A 24 -19.95 -4.69 23.14
CA GLY A 24 -19.27 -4.10 24.30
C GLY A 24 -19.54 -4.85 25.60
N GLY A 25 -20.78 -5.30 25.82
CA GLY A 25 -21.15 -6.02 27.04
C GLY A 25 -20.50 -7.41 27.15
N VAL A 26 -20.46 -8.15 26.04
CA VAL A 26 -19.87 -9.49 25.98
C VAL A 26 -18.35 -9.42 26.13
N ALA A 27 -17.70 -8.46 25.47
CA ALA A 27 -16.26 -8.24 25.61
C ALA A 27 -15.88 -7.85 27.05
N VAL A 28 -16.63 -6.95 27.68
CA VAL A 28 -16.40 -6.55 29.08
C VAL A 28 -16.62 -7.72 30.04
N PHE A 29 -17.64 -8.55 29.82
CA PHE A 29 -17.87 -9.75 30.63
C PHE A 29 -16.73 -10.78 30.49
N ALA A 30 -16.27 -11.04 29.26
CA ALA A 30 -15.14 -11.94 29.03
C ALA A 30 -13.85 -11.43 29.70
N VAL A 31 -13.55 -10.13 29.58
CA VAL A 31 -12.38 -9.50 30.21
C VAL A 31 -12.45 -9.58 31.73
N THR A 32 -13.62 -9.32 32.33
CA THR A 32 -13.80 -9.38 33.79
C THR A 32 -13.64 -10.81 34.32
N VAL A 33 -14.24 -11.81 33.68
CA VAL A 33 -14.08 -13.22 34.05
C VAL A 33 -12.62 -13.68 33.91
N CYS A 34 -11.96 -13.37 32.79
CA CYS A 34 -10.54 -13.70 32.59
C CYS A 34 -9.64 -13.01 33.63
N SER A 35 -9.93 -11.75 33.99
CA SER A 35 -9.17 -11.02 35.02
C SER A 35 -9.33 -11.67 36.40
N LEU A 36 -10.54 -12.10 36.78
CA LEU A 36 -10.83 -12.81 38.03
C LEU A 36 -10.09 -14.15 38.11
N ILE A 37 -10.13 -14.93 37.02
CA ILE A 37 -9.38 -16.20 36.92
C ILE A 37 -7.88 -15.93 37.04
N TRP A 38 -7.37 -14.87 36.40
CA TRP A 38 -5.96 -14.54 36.47
C TRP A 38 -5.53 -14.14 37.89
N VAL A 39 -6.28 -13.25 38.54
CA VAL A 39 -5.99 -12.79 39.91
C VAL A 39 -6.02 -13.96 40.90
N THR A 40 -7.03 -14.84 40.81
CA THR A 40 -7.10 -16.03 41.66
C THR A 40 -5.92 -16.98 41.45
N LEU A 41 -5.48 -17.16 40.21
CA LEU A 41 -4.30 -17.97 39.88
C LEU A 41 -3.00 -17.33 40.38
N THR A 42 -2.85 -16.01 40.27
CA THR A 42 -1.68 -15.28 40.82
C THR A 42 -1.60 -15.44 42.35
N LEU A 43 -2.73 -15.36 43.05
CA LEU A 43 -2.82 -15.54 44.50
C LEU A 43 -2.46 -16.98 44.90
N LEU A 44 -2.96 -17.97 44.15
CA LEU A 44 -2.65 -19.38 44.39
C LEU A 44 -1.15 -19.66 44.21
N VAL A 45 -0.54 -19.14 43.15
CA VAL A 45 0.91 -19.23 42.91
C VAL A 45 1.71 -18.54 44.03
N PHE A 46 1.27 -17.36 44.49
CA PHE A 46 1.89 -16.66 45.62
C PHE A 46 1.81 -17.45 46.93
N LEU A 47 0.70 -18.15 47.18
CA LEU A 47 0.52 -19.01 48.35
C LEU A 47 1.37 -20.28 48.27
N LEU A 48 1.50 -20.89 47.08
CA LEU A 48 2.38 -22.05 46.87
C LEU A 48 3.86 -21.68 47.08
N PHE A 49 4.30 -20.53 46.57
CA PHE A 49 5.67 -20.06 46.76
C PHE A 49 5.98 -19.60 48.19
N ARG A 50 4.96 -19.34 49.02
CA ARG A 50 5.12 -19.00 50.44
C ARG A 50 5.90 -20.06 51.21
N ARG A 51 5.80 -21.33 50.80
CA ARG A 51 6.42 -22.46 51.52
C ARG A 51 7.86 -22.75 51.12
N ARG A 52 8.38 -22.18 50.03
CA ARG A 52 9.68 -22.60 49.47
C ARG A 52 10.70 -21.49 49.19
N LEU A 53 10.31 -20.22 49.17
CA LEU A 53 11.20 -19.13 48.74
C LEU A 53 11.30 -17.99 49.76
N PRO A 54 12.46 -17.30 49.84
CA PRO A 54 12.63 -16.10 50.64
C PRO A 54 11.72 -14.97 50.14
N ILE A 55 11.27 -14.12 51.06
CA ILE A 55 10.21 -13.10 50.85
C ILE A 55 10.49 -12.17 49.66
N LEU A 56 11.75 -11.72 49.46
CA LEU A 56 12.11 -10.85 48.34
C LEU A 56 11.89 -11.51 46.97
N LYS A 57 12.34 -12.77 46.81
CA LYS A 57 12.13 -13.53 45.57
C LYS A 57 10.65 -13.80 45.33
N ARG A 58 9.89 -14.00 46.40
CA ARG A 58 8.45 -14.21 46.35
C ARG A 58 7.73 -12.97 45.80
N ILE A 59 8.02 -11.78 46.33
CA ILE A 59 7.39 -10.55 45.85
C ILE A 59 7.74 -10.30 44.38
N GLY A 60 9.01 -10.47 43.98
CA GLY A 60 9.44 -10.29 42.61
C GLY A 60 8.73 -11.22 41.61
N LEU A 61 8.65 -12.53 41.92
CA LEU A 61 7.99 -13.50 41.04
C LEU A 61 6.47 -13.28 40.95
N SER A 62 5.86 -12.86 42.06
CA SER A 62 4.41 -12.58 42.11
C SER A 62 4.06 -11.33 41.32
N ALA A 63 4.87 -10.27 41.47
CA ALA A 63 4.74 -9.07 40.66
C ALA A 63 4.96 -9.39 39.18
N LEU A 64 6.00 -10.16 38.83
CA LEU A 64 6.24 -10.59 37.45
C LEU A 64 5.04 -11.34 36.88
N PHE A 65 4.44 -12.27 37.65
CA PHE A 65 3.28 -13.05 37.22
C PHE A 65 2.00 -12.20 37.10
N LEU A 66 1.83 -11.20 37.99
CA LEU A 66 0.76 -10.21 37.91
C LEU A 66 0.88 -9.34 36.66
N PHE A 67 2.09 -8.86 36.35
CA PHE A 67 2.36 -8.03 35.18
C PHE A 67 2.52 -8.82 33.89
N LEU A 68 2.65 -10.14 33.94
CA LEU A 68 2.83 -11.01 32.77
C LEU A 68 1.78 -10.78 31.67
N PRO A 69 0.46 -10.66 31.95
CA PRO A 69 -0.52 -10.39 30.90
C PRO A 69 -0.31 -9.03 30.27
N VAL A 70 0.00 -8.01 31.07
CA VAL A 70 0.26 -6.65 30.58
C VAL A 70 1.52 -6.63 29.72
N LEU A 71 2.56 -7.37 30.10
CA LEU A 71 3.79 -7.52 29.33
C LEU A 71 3.57 -8.32 28.04
N LEU A 72 2.72 -9.35 28.06
CA LEU A 72 2.35 -10.12 26.86
C LEU A 72 1.52 -9.29 25.89
N LEU A 73 0.49 -8.60 26.39
CA LEU A 73 -0.31 -7.65 25.60
C LEU A 73 0.57 -6.54 25.04
N GLY A 74 1.39 -5.91 25.89
CA GLY A 74 2.35 -4.89 25.46
C GLY A 74 3.32 -5.42 24.43
N GLY A 75 3.79 -6.66 24.57
CA GLY A 75 4.67 -7.32 23.60
C GLY A 75 4.00 -7.55 22.25
N GLU A 76 2.75 -8.01 22.20
CA GLU A 76 1.99 -8.15 20.95
C GLU A 76 1.72 -6.79 20.30
N PHE A 77 1.33 -5.77 21.08
CA PHE A 77 1.17 -4.40 20.54
C PHE A 77 2.48 -3.85 19.99
N LEU A 78 3.59 -4.08 20.70
CA LEU A 78 4.91 -3.60 20.28
C LEU A 78 5.41 -4.37 19.06
N LYS A 79 5.07 -5.65 18.93
CA LYS A 79 5.32 -6.47 17.74
C LYS A 79 4.51 -5.98 16.55
N GLU A 80 3.20 -5.75 16.71
CA GLU A 80 2.36 -5.18 15.65
C GLU A 80 2.86 -3.79 15.25
N TYR A 81 3.25 -2.96 16.22
CA TYR A 81 3.83 -1.65 15.92
C TYR A 81 5.19 -1.74 15.21
N ALA A 82 6.04 -2.69 15.61
CA ALA A 82 7.40 -2.85 15.08
C ALA A 82 7.45 -3.59 13.75
N PHE A 83 6.49 -4.47 13.45
CA PHE A 83 6.47 -5.35 12.28
C PHE A 83 5.19 -5.25 11.45
N GLY A 84 4.21 -4.47 11.87
CA GLY A 84 2.96 -4.28 11.15
C GLY A 84 3.19 -3.65 9.79
N GLU A 85 2.30 -3.96 8.86
CA GLU A 85 2.30 -3.41 7.51
C GLU A 85 1.69 -2.01 7.53
N TYR A 86 2.45 -1.04 8.04
CA TYR A 86 2.09 0.36 7.89
C TYR A 86 2.57 0.84 6.52
N THR A 87 1.64 1.37 5.73
CA THR A 87 1.95 2.08 4.49
C THR A 87 2.23 3.53 4.85
N SER A 88 3.41 4.03 4.46
CA SER A 88 3.77 5.44 4.62
C SER A 88 4.37 5.96 3.32
N THR A 89 4.02 7.18 2.94
CA THR A 89 4.61 7.85 1.80
C THR A 89 5.80 8.67 2.25
N ARG A 90 6.93 8.50 1.56
CA ARG A 90 8.16 9.24 1.84
C ARG A 90 8.65 9.89 0.55
N THR A 91 8.72 11.21 0.56
CA THR A 91 9.26 11.99 -0.55
C THR A 91 10.76 12.22 -0.34
N GLU A 92 11.57 11.86 -1.32
CA GLU A 92 13.02 12.09 -1.33
C GLU A 92 13.42 12.88 -2.57
N VAL A 93 14.39 13.78 -2.43
CA VAL A 93 14.94 14.53 -3.56
C VAL A 93 16.14 13.78 -4.11
N THR A 94 16.12 13.45 -5.40
CA THR A 94 17.19 12.71 -6.05
C THR A 94 18.45 13.57 -6.14
N THR A 95 19.57 13.02 -5.68
CA THR A 95 20.88 13.70 -5.76
C THR A 95 21.63 13.39 -7.06
N LYS A 96 21.23 12.30 -7.74
CA LYS A 96 21.80 11.83 -9.00
C LYS A 96 20.67 11.60 -9.99
N SER A 97 21.03 11.51 -11.27
CA SER A 97 20.07 11.10 -12.31
C SER A 97 19.57 9.68 -12.04
N SER A 98 18.27 9.46 -12.13
CA SER A 98 17.65 8.14 -11.99
C SER A 98 16.97 7.75 -13.29
N ASP A 99 17.26 6.54 -13.79
CA ASP A 99 16.55 5.98 -14.93
C ASP A 99 15.36 5.16 -14.43
N VAL A 100 14.15 5.53 -14.86
CA VAL A 100 12.89 4.90 -14.48
C VAL A 100 12.13 4.56 -15.76
N LEU A 101 11.95 3.26 -16.03
CA LEU A 101 11.22 2.75 -17.20
C LEU A 101 11.76 3.31 -18.54
N GLY A 102 13.08 3.53 -18.65
CA GLY A 102 13.74 4.06 -19.84
C GLY A 102 13.70 5.59 -19.96
N VAL A 103 13.20 6.28 -18.93
CA VAL A 103 13.22 7.74 -18.82
C VAL A 103 14.24 8.16 -17.77
N THR A 104 15.22 8.97 -18.19
CA THR A 104 16.22 9.52 -17.28
C THR A 104 15.73 10.82 -16.65
N PHE A 105 15.50 10.79 -15.35
CA PHE A 105 15.16 11.95 -14.54
C PHE A 105 16.44 12.66 -14.06
N PRO A 106 16.55 14.00 -14.21
CA PRO A 106 17.69 14.76 -13.75
C PRO A 106 17.78 14.81 -12.23
N PRO A 107 18.96 15.15 -11.66
CA PRO A 107 19.08 15.43 -10.23
C PRO A 107 18.17 16.59 -9.81
N GLY A 108 17.68 16.54 -8.58
CA GLY A 108 16.68 17.47 -8.05
C GLY A 108 15.23 17.05 -8.33
N SER A 109 15.01 15.84 -8.85
CA SER A 109 13.66 15.28 -9.01
C SER A 109 13.11 14.80 -7.66
N HIS A 110 11.82 14.96 -7.43
CA HIS A 110 11.14 14.52 -6.23
C HIS A 110 10.59 13.10 -6.46
N ALA A 111 11.21 12.10 -5.86
CA ALA A 111 10.78 10.71 -5.90
C ALA A 111 9.94 10.40 -4.65
N GLU A 112 8.71 9.97 -4.86
CA GLU A 112 7.80 9.50 -3.82
C GLU A 112 7.86 7.99 -3.76
N TYR A 113 8.25 7.48 -2.60
CA TYR A 113 8.27 6.05 -2.32
C TYR A 113 7.11 5.70 -1.40
N GLU A 114 6.39 4.67 -1.77
CA GLU A 114 5.53 3.96 -0.85
C GLU A 114 6.41 3.00 -0.05
N GLN A 115 6.49 3.22 1.25
CA GLN A 115 7.24 2.39 2.17
C GLN A 115 6.25 1.51 2.93
N THR A 116 6.36 0.19 2.75
CA THR A 116 5.60 -0.80 3.50
C THR A 116 6.51 -1.49 4.51
N GLY A 117 6.12 -1.45 5.78
CA GLY A 117 6.85 -2.13 6.85
C GLY A 117 6.68 -1.43 8.20
N GLY A 118 7.16 -2.09 9.25
CA GLY A 118 6.96 -1.62 10.61
C GLY A 118 7.72 -0.34 10.95
N PHE A 119 7.36 0.29 12.07
CA PHE A 119 7.81 1.63 12.47
C PHE A 119 9.32 1.85 12.43
N PHE A 120 10.11 0.82 12.78
CA PHE A 120 11.58 0.90 12.80
C PHE A 120 12.23 0.80 11.41
N SER A 121 11.43 0.71 10.34
CA SER A 121 11.88 0.51 8.96
C SER A 121 12.76 -0.74 8.76
N TRP A 122 12.78 -1.66 9.73
CA TRP A 122 13.51 -2.92 9.63
C TRP A 122 12.78 -3.85 8.67
N GLY A 123 13.43 -4.17 7.55
CA GLY A 123 12.81 -4.96 6.47
C GLY A 123 11.76 -4.20 5.67
N ALA A 124 11.71 -2.86 5.77
CA ALA A 124 10.76 -2.06 5.00
C ALA A 124 11.04 -2.18 3.50
N ASN A 125 10.01 -2.54 2.75
CA ASN A 125 10.06 -2.53 1.29
C ASN A 125 9.72 -1.12 0.81
N ARG A 126 10.51 -0.60 -0.13
CA ARG A 126 10.29 0.71 -0.73
C ARG A 126 10.01 0.52 -2.20
N THR A 127 8.81 0.88 -2.61
CA THR A 127 8.39 0.86 -4.00
C THR A 127 8.23 2.29 -4.48
N LEU A 128 8.84 2.62 -5.63
CA LEU A 128 8.68 3.93 -6.23
C LEU A 128 7.21 4.10 -6.66
N HIS A 129 6.54 5.10 -6.10
CA HIS A 129 5.15 5.40 -6.36
C HIS A 129 5.02 6.52 -7.41
N ALA A 130 5.80 7.59 -7.26
CA ALA A 130 5.83 8.67 -8.24
C ALA A 130 7.21 9.30 -8.34
N ILE A 131 7.50 9.95 -9.46
CA ILE A 131 8.68 10.80 -9.61
C ILE A 131 8.33 12.05 -10.40
N HIS A 132 8.58 13.21 -9.80
CA HIS A 132 8.34 14.52 -10.39
C HIS A 132 9.68 15.17 -10.74
N SER A 133 9.83 15.59 -11.99
CA SER A 133 11.03 16.28 -12.44
C SER A 133 10.87 17.80 -12.30
N PRO A 134 11.93 18.52 -11.92
CA PRO A 134 11.93 19.98 -11.95
C PRO A 134 11.91 20.54 -13.38
N ARG A 135 12.20 19.72 -14.40
CA ARG A 135 12.22 20.11 -15.81
C ARG A 135 11.58 19.01 -16.66
N PRO A 136 10.94 19.33 -17.80
CA PRO A 136 10.33 18.31 -18.64
C PRO A 136 11.37 17.28 -19.13
N VAL A 137 11.05 16.00 -19.00
CA VAL A 137 11.84 14.86 -19.49
C VAL A 137 11.11 14.14 -20.61
N MET A 138 11.83 13.38 -21.44
CA MET A 138 11.25 12.74 -22.62
C MET A 138 10.90 11.28 -22.34
N LEU A 139 9.63 10.93 -22.53
CA LEU A 139 9.16 9.56 -22.67
C LEU A 139 8.88 9.29 -24.15
N GLY A 140 9.85 8.69 -24.84
CA GLY A 140 9.81 8.56 -26.30
C GLY A 140 9.78 9.93 -26.98
N ASN A 141 8.66 10.28 -27.62
CA ASN A 141 8.44 11.57 -28.27
C ASN A 141 7.56 12.54 -27.46
N VAL A 142 7.22 12.20 -26.21
CA VAL A 142 6.33 13.00 -25.35
C VAL A 142 7.14 13.59 -24.20
N SER A 143 7.08 14.91 -24.01
CA SER A 143 7.66 15.55 -22.83
C SER A 143 6.71 15.47 -21.64
N ILE A 144 7.19 14.89 -20.54
CA ILE A 144 6.47 14.66 -19.30
C ILE A 144 7.14 15.40 -18.15
N ASN A 145 6.35 15.82 -17.17
CA ASN A 145 6.83 16.43 -15.93
C ASN A 145 6.95 15.39 -14.82
N ALA A 146 6.05 14.39 -14.80
CA ALA A 146 6.03 13.37 -13.76
C ALA A 146 5.61 12.01 -14.29
N MET A 147 6.00 10.98 -13.55
CA MET A 147 5.60 9.59 -13.77
C MET A 147 5.03 9.03 -12.49
N ILE A 148 3.80 8.50 -12.56
CA ILE A 148 3.06 7.94 -11.43
C ILE A 148 2.81 6.46 -11.72
N TYR A 149 3.27 5.61 -10.80
CA TYR A 149 3.11 4.17 -10.84
C TYR A 149 1.81 3.77 -10.14
N ILE A 150 0.98 3.01 -10.84
CA ILE A 150 -0.26 2.47 -10.27
C ILE A 150 0.04 1.00 -9.90
N PRO A 151 0.07 0.63 -8.61
CA PRO A 151 0.48 -0.71 -8.19
C PRO A 151 -0.43 -1.83 -8.73
N GLU A 152 -1.68 -1.51 -9.06
CA GLU A 152 -2.64 -2.44 -9.66
C GLU A 152 -2.46 -2.62 -11.18
N ASN A 153 -1.59 -1.84 -11.83
CA ASN A 153 -1.33 -1.96 -13.25
C ASN A 153 -0.37 -3.12 -13.54
N CYS A 154 -0.92 -4.33 -13.57
CA CYS A 154 -0.31 -5.40 -14.35
C CYS A 154 -0.25 -4.98 -15.83
N CYS A 155 0.80 -5.42 -16.56
CA CYS A 155 0.95 -5.27 -18.02
C CYS A 155 1.63 -3.99 -18.55
N GLY A 156 2.52 -3.34 -17.79
CA GLY A 156 3.42 -2.32 -18.36
C GLY A 156 2.75 -0.98 -18.69
N GLN A 157 1.74 -0.61 -17.92
CA GLN A 157 1.08 0.69 -18.03
C GLN A 157 1.72 1.71 -17.10
N VAL A 158 1.83 2.95 -17.56
CA VAL A 158 2.34 4.05 -16.77
C VAL A 158 1.44 5.27 -16.89
N ARG A 159 1.11 5.89 -15.76
CA ARG A 159 0.44 7.20 -15.75
C ARG A 159 1.51 8.27 -15.73
N VAL A 160 1.37 9.28 -16.56
CA VAL A 160 2.31 10.40 -16.63
C VAL A 160 1.56 11.71 -16.63
N GLU A 161 2.19 12.71 -16.03
CA GLU A 161 1.79 14.10 -16.13
C GLU A 161 2.54 14.70 -17.31
N VAL A 162 1.81 15.00 -18.38
CA VAL A 162 2.35 15.56 -19.62
C VAL A 162 2.65 17.03 -19.41
N SER A 163 3.76 17.51 -19.99
CA SER A 163 4.11 18.93 -19.92
C SER A 163 3.06 19.80 -20.63
N GLU A 164 2.95 21.06 -20.21
CA GLU A 164 1.97 21.98 -20.80
C GLU A 164 2.20 22.16 -22.31
N ASN A 165 1.10 22.34 -23.05
CA ASN A 165 1.11 22.59 -24.51
C ASN A 165 1.66 21.45 -25.38
N VAL A 166 1.82 20.24 -24.83
CA VAL A 166 2.22 19.07 -25.60
C VAL A 166 1.00 18.41 -26.23
N ASN A 167 1.06 18.22 -27.55
CA ASN A 167 0.03 17.53 -28.29
C ASN A 167 0.50 16.12 -28.66
N ILE A 168 -0.20 15.10 -28.17
CA ILE A 168 0.09 13.69 -28.44
C ILE A 168 -0.93 13.18 -29.46
N ASN A 169 -0.50 12.84 -30.67
CA ASN A 169 -1.42 12.43 -31.75
C ASN A 169 -2.55 13.47 -32.00
N GLY A 170 -2.20 14.75 -31.85
CA GLY A 170 -3.11 15.90 -31.97
C GLY A 170 -4.04 16.11 -30.77
N TRP A 171 -3.92 15.34 -29.68
CA TRP A 171 -4.67 15.53 -28.44
C TRP A 171 -3.85 16.35 -27.45
N SER A 172 -4.44 17.42 -26.91
CA SER A 172 -3.85 18.19 -25.82
C SER A 172 -4.18 17.50 -24.50
N CYS A 173 -3.20 16.78 -23.97
CA CYS A 173 -3.33 15.98 -22.76
C CYS A 173 -2.63 16.65 -21.59
N GLY A 174 -3.25 16.60 -20.41
CA GLY A 174 -2.61 16.93 -19.14
C GLY A 174 -2.09 15.63 -18.52
N ASP A 175 -2.97 14.90 -17.84
CA ASP A 175 -2.66 13.54 -17.41
C ASP A 175 -2.92 12.53 -18.53
N ALA A 176 -1.99 11.61 -18.74
CA ALA A 176 -2.14 10.56 -19.72
C ALA A 176 -1.66 9.21 -19.19
N THR A 177 -2.26 8.13 -19.69
CA THR A 177 -1.79 6.77 -19.43
C THR A 177 -1.24 6.20 -20.73
N PHE A 178 -0.05 5.64 -20.65
CA PHE A 178 0.63 4.99 -21.75
C PHE A 178 0.80 3.49 -21.49
N ASP A 179 0.63 2.69 -22.52
CA ASP A 179 1.08 1.30 -22.55
C ASP A 179 2.54 1.28 -23.04
N LEU A 180 3.44 0.69 -22.25
CA LEU A 180 4.85 0.52 -22.62
C LEU A 180 4.98 -0.73 -23.48
N THR A 181 5.05 -0.53 -24.81
CA THR A 181 5.26 -1.62 -25.77
C THR A 181 6.72 -1.66 -26.24
N PRO A 182 7.21 -2.78 -26.78
CA PRO A 182 8.55 -2.84 -27.37
C PRO A 182 8.77 -1.84 -28.53
N ALA A 183 7.69 -1.41 -29.18
CA ALA A 183 7.73 -0.42 -30.26
C ALA A 183 7.76 1.04 -29.75
N GLY A 184 7.54 1.25 -28.46
CA GLY A 184 7.47 2.58 -27.82
C GLY A 184 6.20 2.78 -26.98
N PRO A 185 6.09 3.95 -26.30
CA PRO A 185 4.93 4.29 -25.49
C PRO A 185 3.71 4.56 -26.37
N ALA A 186 2.63 3.80 -26.18
CA ALA A 186 1.37 3.98 -26.89
C ALA A 186 0.34 4.68 -25.99
N LEU A 187 -0.27 5.77 -26.46
CA LEU A 187 -1.28 6.51 -25.70
C LEU A 187 -2.54 5.66 -25.55
N ARG A 188 -2.89 5.32 -24.31
CA ARG A 188 -4.10 4.55 -23.98
C ARG A 188 -5.24 5.45 -23.59
N SER A 189 -5.01 6.37 -22.67
CA SER A 189 -6.03 7.31 -22.21
C SER A 189 -5.42 8.66 -21.86
N CYS A 190 -6.26 9.69 -21.86
CA CYS A 190 -5.84 11.07 -21.71
C CYS A 190 -6.94 11.91 -21.08
N PHE A 191 -6.54 12.77 -20.16
CA PHE A 191 -7.34 13.85 -19.63
C PHE A 191 -7.12 15.11 -20.49
N LEU A 192 -8.19 15.62 -21.09
CA LEU A 192 -8.10 16.70 -22.06
C LEU A 192 -7.92 18.05 -21.37
N THR A 193 -6.90 18.80 -21.76
CA THR A 193 -6.70 20.19 -21.32
C THR A 193 -7.42 21.20 -22.22
N ALA A 194 -7.75 20.82 -23.45
CA ALA A 194 -8.48 21.64 -24.41
C ALA A 194 -9.64 20.87 -25.06
N PRO A 195 -10.74 21.55 -25.42
CA PRO A 195 -11.86 20.89 -26.10
C PRO A 195 -11.45 20.42 -27.50
N ARG A 196 -11.96 19.27 -27.93
CA ARG A 196 -11.67 18.69 -29.25
C ARG A 196 -12.88 18.02 -29.85
N ARG A 197 -13.01 18.08 -31.18
CA ARG A 197 -14.00 17.32 -31.94
C ARG A 197 -13.35 16.08 -32.55
N TRP A 198 -13.93 14.91 -32.32
CA TRP A 198 -13.45 13.65 -32.88
C TRP A 198 -14.62 12.73 -33.22
N ARG A 199 -14.57 12.12 -34.41
CA ARG A 199 -15.64 11.24 -34.95
C ARG A 199 -17.05 11.85 -34.84
N GLY A 200 -17.17 13.16 -35.05
CA GLY A 200 -18.45 13.89 -34.97
C GLY A 200 -18.87 14.29 -33.55
N GLN A 201 -18.29 13.70 -32.50
CA GLN A 201 -18.54 14.01 -31.09
C GLN A 201 -17.61 15.12 -30.59
N GLN A 202 -18.14 16.01 -29.75
CA GLN A 202 -17.37 17.08 -29.11
C GLN A 202 -16.99 16.63 -27.69
N TYR A 203 -15.70 16.66 -27.40
CA TYR A 203 -15.13 16.44 -26.09
C TYR A 203 -14.74 17.79 -25.49
N LEU A 204 -15.14 18.03 -24.25
CA LEU A 204 -14.82 19.25 -23.53
C LEU A 204 -13.45 19.13 -22.86
N ALA A 205 -12.83 20.27 -22.55
CA ALA A 205 -11.72 20.28 -21.61
C ALA A 205 -12.19 19.71 -20.26
N GLY A 206 -11.32 18.97 -19.59
CA GLY A 206 -11.64 18.25 -18.36
C GLY A 206 -12.29 16.87 -18.58
N ALA A 207 -12.51 16.44 -19.82
CA ALA A 207 -13.02 15.10 -20.11
C ALA A 207 -11.87 14.08 -20.14
N PHE A 208 -12.13 12.90 -19.58
CA PHE A 208 -11.26 11.73 -19.70
C PHE A 208 -11.67 10.91 -20.93
N VAL A 209 -10.70 10.58 -21.79
CA VAL A 209 -10.92 9.81 -23.01
C VAL A 209 -10.05 8.55 -22.98
N ASP A 210 -10.67 7.40 -23.22
CA ASP A 210 -9.99 6.11 -23.35
C ASP A 210 -9.98 5.65 -24.81
N PHE A 211 -8.79 5.56 -25.39
CA PHE A 211 -8.54 5.16 -26.78
C PHE A 211 -8.43 3.65 -26.96
N SER A 212 -8.30 2.86 -25.89
CA SER A 212 -8.21 1.40 -25.98
C SER A 212 -9.48 0.78 -26.60
N SER A 213 -10.65 1.31 -26.26
CA SER A 213 -11.94 0.89 -26.84
C SER A 213 -12.10 1.29 -28.30
N ALA A 214 -11.46 2.37 -28.75
CA ALA A 214 -11.58 2.89 -30.10
C ALA A 214 -10.70 2.16 -31.12
N MET A 215 -9.64 1.49 -30.66
CA MET A 215 -8.78 0.62 -31.49
C MET A 215 -9.31 -0.82 -31.58
N ALA A 216 -10.13 -1.28 -30.62
CA ALA A 216 -10.82 -2.57 -30.70
C ALA A 216 -11.89 -2.63 -31.81
N GLY A 217 -12.39 -1.48 -32.29
CA GLY A 217 -13.41 -1.38 -33.34
C GLY A 217 -12.90 -1.41 -34.78
N THR A 218 -11.58 -1.52 -35.02
CA THR A 218 -10.99 -1.54 -36.38
C THR A 218 -10.14 -2.77 -36.68
N GLY A 219 -10.20 -3.80 -35.83
CA GLY A 219 -9.35 -4.99 -35.91
C GLY A 219 -10.10 -6.32 -35.95
N GLN A 220 -11.31 -6.37 -36.51
CA GLN A 220 -12.00 -7.65 -36.79
C GLN A 220 -12.10 -7.89 -38.30
N ALA A 221 -10.93 -7.98 -38.94
CA ALA A 221 -10.76 -8.61 -40.25
C ALA A 221 -9.27 -8.94 -40.46
N ALA A 222 -8.86 -10.14 -40.04
CA ALA A 222 -7.88 -11.00 -40.72
C ALA A 222 -7.27 -12.03 -39.74
N SER A 223 -7.82 -13.25 -39.82
CA SER A 223 -7.10 -14.54 -39.74
C SER A 223 -5.91 -14.69 -38.78
N ASP A 224 -6.13 -15.48 -37.74
CA ASP A 224 -5.18 -16.49 -37.25
C ASP A 224 -4.70 -17.35 -38.44
N PRO A 225 -3.39 -17.63 -38.60
CA PRO A 225 -2.89 -18.85 -37.94
C PRO A 225 -1.39 -18.82 -37.51
N LEU A 226 -1.04 -19.77 -36.61
CA LEU A 226 0.30 -20.28 -36.24
C LEU A 226 1.07 -19.40 -35.22
N ARG A 227 1.15 -19.70 -33.92
CA ARG A 227 1.29 -20.98 -33.18
C ARG A 227 2.42 -21.89 -33.70
N SER A 228 3.65 -21.39 -33.74
CA SER A 228 4.87 -22.20 -33.52
C SER A 228 6.13 -21.33 -33.58
N ALA A 229 6.82 -21.15 -32.45
CA ALA A 229 8.29 -21.09 -32.34
C ALA A 229 8.73 -20.43 -31.02
N TRP A 230 8.55 -21.12 -29.90
CA TRP A 230 9.42 -21.00 -28.71
C TRP A 230 9.34 -22.33 -27.94
N ARG A 231 10.13 -23.30 -28.40
CA ARG A 231 10.82 -24.28 -27.56
C ARG A 231 12.30 -24.05 -27.76
#